data_AF-A0A7V5YHU0-F1
#
_entry.id   AF-A0A7V5YHU0-F1
#
_cell.length_a   1.000
_cell.length_b   1.000
_cell.length_c   1.000
_cell.angle_alpha   90.00
_cell.angle_beta   90.00
_cell.angle_gamma   90.00
#
_symmetry.space_group_name_H-M   'P 1'
#
loop_
_entity.id
_entity.type
_entity.pdbx_description
1 polymer ?
#
loop_
_entity_poly.entity_id
_entity_poly.type
_entity_poly.pdbx_seq_one_letter_code
_entity_poly.pdbx_strand_id
1 'polypeptide(L)'
;KLGVKIETSHQVNTPPEALLEEGFSAVYVASGFQCDAQLDIEGAKGEGTFTAIDLLERVRHGEEVNLGKRIVVIGGGNTAIDAARTAARVTGSPVTVLYRRTRAEMPADLEEVEDLIAEGNTIEELLSPVRVIRAGGKIVAITCVRNRLGDPDPDGRRRPVPIEGSEFDVPADTMIVAIGQRPELSFLDGSQISVGKKGRITAEGGTGDTGVECIYAGGDATRGPATIIQGAADGRRAAEAICLKLGIDYKQLEVQHPTLTEEEIIDVKHARGRKVPQIQPATIPLSARSGFDLVEKAFTEEEARAEASRCLQCSTVCDKCVDVCPNRANYTYRITPFEVKLPILSCQDGQLLVVGEERFALKQDRQILHVDDFCNKCGVCATFCVHDGRPARDKPRLFIDENDFQQEEKNAFKIDDGGIRARYDGAEVRLMHAGEGMVYEDEWVRVSFSNDLKVEGMDLLREFDGEMSLLHVAEMATVLRGVEGSLPFLSPGE
;
A
#
# COMPACT_ATOMS: atom_id res chain seq x y z
N LYS A 1 15.91 10.28 19.51
CA LYS A 1 15.77 11.75 19.72
C LYS A 1 14.32 12.22 19.97
N LEU A 2 13.30 11.35 19.99
CA LEU A 2 11.88 11.70 20.24
C LEU A 2 11.37 11.28 21.64
N GLY A 3 12.26 10.94 22.58
CA GLY A 3 11.89 10.50 23.93
C GLY A 3 11.48 9.03 24.06
N VAL A 4 11.43 8.27 22.95
CA VAL A 4 11.21 6.80 22.99
C VAL A 4 12.29 6.12 23.82
N LYS A 5 11.85 5.35 24.82
CA LYS A 5 12.70 4.44 25.61
C LYS A 5 12.65 3.06 24.98
N ILE A 6 13.81 2.43 24.82
CA ILE A 6 13.94 1.08 24.27
C ILE A 6 14.64 0.24 25.32
N GLU A 7 13.98 -0.82 25.79
CA GLU A 7 14.53 -1.79 26.71
C GLU A 7 14.88 -3.06 25.93
N THR A 8 16.17 -3.36 25.82
CA THR A 8 16.67 -4.54 25.11
C THR A 8 16.95 -5.68 26.08
N SER A 9 17.11 -6.90 25.57
CA SER A 9 17.32 -8.11 26.40
C SER A 9 16.18 -8.36 27.40
N HIS A 10 14.98 -7.90 27.05
CA HIS A 10 13.77 -8.04 27.84
C HIS A 10 12.75 -8.85 27.03
N GLN A 11 12.65 -10.14 27.32
CA GLN A 11 11.68 -11.01 26.66
C GLN A 11 10.30 -10.81 27.29
N VAL A 12 9.29 -10.56 26.45
CA VAL A 12 7.90 -10.47 26.88
C VAL A 12 7.35 -11.88 27.08
N ASN A 13 7.05 -12.23 28.33
CA ASN A 13 6.53 -13.55 28.73
C ASN A 13 5.16 -13.48 29.43
N THR A 14 4.56 -12.29 29.47
CA THR A 14 3.28 -12.03 30.13
C THR A 14 2.28 -11.46 29.13
N PRO A 15 0.96 -11.67 29.37
CA PRO A 15 -0.08 -11.06 28.57
C PRO A 15 0.03 -9.53 28.49
N PRO A 16 -0.33 -8.90 27.36
CA PRO A 16 -0.36 -7.45 27.22
C PRO A 16 -1.20 -6.75 28.30
N GLU A 17 -2.24 -7.40 28.81
CA GLU A 17 -3.06 -6.91 29.92
C GLU A 17 -2.26 -6.61 31.19
N ALA A 18 -1.21 -7.40 31.48
CA ALA A 18 -0.37 -7.17 32.66
C ALA A 18 0.33 -5.80 32.61
N LEU A 19 0.69 -5.32 31.41
CA LEU A 19 1.26 -3.98 31.26
C LEU A 19 0.22 -2.88 31.53
N LEU A 20 -1.05 -3.11 31.24
CA LEU A 20 -2.10 -2.17 31.63
C LEU A 20 -2.24 -2.10 33.16
N GLU A 21 -2.15 -3.23 33.84
CA GLU A 21 -2.16 -3.32 35.32
C GLU A 21 -0.94 -2.62 35.96
N GLU A 22 0.21 -2.62 35.28
CA GLU A 22 1.41 -1.89 35.68
C GLU A 22 1.32 -0.36 35.46
N GLY A 23 0.24 0.12 34.84
CA GLY A 23 -0.06 1.54 34.67
C GLY A 23 0.21 2.10 33.28
N PHE A 24 0.50 1.27 32.28
CA PHE A 24 0.55 1.73 30.89
C PHE A 24 -0.86 2.01 30.36
N SER A 25 -1.05 3.12 29.64
CA SER A 25 -2.39 3.53 29.15
C SER A 25 -2.85 2.79 27.90
N ALA A 26 -1.91 2.21 27.13
CA ALA A 26 -2.18 1.41 25.95
C ALA A 26 -0.98 0.51 25.63
N VAL A 27 -1.24 -0.63 24.97
CA VAL A 27 -0.21 -1.59 24.55
C VAL A 27 -0.36 -1.88 23.06
N TYR A 28 0.75 -1.86 22.33
CA TYR A 28 0.81 -2.25 20.91
C TYR A 28 1.69 -3.49 20.75
N VAL A 29 1.11 -4.59 20.27
CA VAL A 29 1.77 -5.87 20.07
C VAL A 29 2.32 -5.94 18.65
N ALA A 30 3.65 -5.87 18.53
CA ALA A 30 4.40 -5.93 17.27
C ALA A 30 5.49 -7.02 17.31
N SER A 31 5.15 -8.19 17.85
CA SER A 31 6.11 -9.29 18.09
C SER A 31 6.63 -9.95 16.81
N GLY A 32 5.95 -9.77 15.68
CA GLY A 32 6.31 -10.38 14.41
C GLY A 32 6.27 -11.91 14.42
N PHE A 33 6.92 -12.54 13.44
CA PHE A 33 7.05 -14.00 13.36
C PHE A 33 8.49 -14.39 13.70
N GLN A 34 8.70 -14.86 14.92
CA GLN A 34 10.04 -15.06 15.48
C GLN A 34 10.61 -16.45 15.25
N CYS A 35 9.77 -17.42 14.89
CA CYS A 35 10.17 -18.82 14.79
C CYS A 35 10.12 -19.29 13.34
N ASP A 36 11.08 -20.14 12.94
CA ASP A 36 10.96 -20.86 11.69
C ASP A 36 9.83 -21.91 11.73
N ALA A 37 9.20 -22.10 10.57
CA ALA A 37 8.33 -23.25 10.34
C ALA A 37 9.17 -24.54 10.27
N GLN A 38 8.68 -25.61 10.89
CA GLN A 38 9.36 -26.90 10.87
C GLN A 38 8.89 -27.78 9.72
N LEU A 39 9.81 -28.58 9.20
CA LEU A 39 9.53 -29.61 8.20
C LEU A 39 9.25 -30.94 8.92
N ASP A 40 8.01 -31.40 8.86
CA ASP A 40 7.59 -32.65 9.50
C ASP A 40 7.78 -33.84 8.56
N ILE A 41 9.01 -34.34 8.48
CA ILE A 41 9.37 -35.56 7.74
C ILE A 41 10.26 -36.47 8.60
N GLU A 42 10.24 -37.76 8.30
CA GLU A 42 11.07 -38.73 9.01
C GLU A 42 12.56 -38.35 8.92
N GLY A 43 13.25 -38.38 10.07
CA GLY A 43 14.68 -38.06 10.17
C GLY A 43 15.02 -36.56 10.14
N ALA A 44 14.03 -35.66 10.02
CA ALA A 44 14.28 -34.21 9.93
C ALA A 44 15.01 -33.63 11.14
N LYS A 45 14.84 -34.19 12.35
CA LYS A 45 15.49 -33.68 13.57
C LYS A 45 16.84 -34.35 13.81
N GLY A 46 17.83 -33.58 14.27
CA GLY A 46 19.15 -34.05 14.67
C GLY A 46 20.30 -33.18 14.15
N GLU A 47 21.54 -33.61 14.41
CA GLU A 47 22.76 -32.94 13.96
C GLU A 47 22.75 -32.69 12.43
N GLY A 48 23.21 -31.52 11.99
CA GLY A 48 23.22 -31.13 10.58
C GLY A 48 21.87 -30.64 10.04
N THR A 49 20.84 -30.50 10.88
CA THR A 49 19.61 -29.81 10.51
C THR A 49 19.56 -28.44 11.15
N PHE A 50 19.39 -27.41 10.32
CA PHE A 50 19.21 -26.02 10.72
C PHE A 50 17.88 -25.51 10.19
N THR A 51 17.36 -24.49 10.84
CA THR A 51 16.35 -23.62 10.22
C THR A 51 17.04 -22.36 9.71
N ALA A 52 16.38 -21.64 8.79
CA ALA A 52 17.01 -20.50 8.13
C ALA A 52 17.32 -19.36 9.11
N ILE A 53 16.40 -18.97 9.99
CA ILE A 53 16.67 -17.91 10.98
C ILE A 53 17.78 -18.35 11.93
N ASP A 54 17.74 -19.58 12.46
CA ASP A 54 18.80 -20.11 13.34
C ASP A 54 20.18 -20.01 12.69
N LEU A 55 20.32 -20.46 11.43
CA LEU A 55 21.59 -20.35 10.72
C LEU A 55 22.04 -18.88 10.55
N LEU A 56 21.14 -18.03 10.06
CA LEU A 56 21.45 -16.62 9.78
C LEU A 56 21.81 -15.86 11.06
N GLU A 57 21.12 -16.14 12.17
CA GLU A 57 21.38 -15.55 13.48
C GLU A 57 22.76 -15.95 14.02
N ARG A 58 23.11 -17.25 13.99
CA ARG A 58 24.43 -17.73 14.41
C ARG A 58 25.56 -17.09 13.61
N VAL A 59 25.42 -17.05 12.28
CA VAL A 59 26.43 -16.43 11.41
C VAL A 59 26.56 -14.94 11.69
N ARG A 60 25.44 -14.23 11.90
CA ARG A 60 25.44 -12.81 12.29
C ARG A 60 26.17 -12.57 13.61
N HIS A 61 26.05 -13.50 14.56
CA HIS A 61 26.75 -13.45 15.85
C HIS A 61 28.21 -13.92 15.78
N GLY A 62 28.69 -14.30 14.59
CA GLY A 62 30.07 -14.74 14.38
C GLY A 62 30.35 -16.15 14.94
N GLU A 63 29.31 -16.96 15.14
CA GLU A 63 29.46 -18.33 15.59
C GLU A 63 30.02 -19.22 14.48
N GLU A 64 30.88 -20.17 14.84
CA GLU A 64 31.35 -21.20 13.91
C GLU A 64 30.24 -22.24 13.68
N VAL A 65 29.75 -22.33 12.45
CA VAL A 65 28.73 -23.30 12.06
C VAL A 65 29.32 -24.35 11.12
N ASN A 66 29.28 -25.62 11.52
CA ASN A 66 29.77 -26.73 10.70
C ASN A 66 28.65 -27.25 9.79
N LEU A 67 28.70 -26.87 8.51
CA LEU A 67 27.71 -27.25 7.50
C LEU A 67 28.17 -28.37 6.55
N GLY A 68 29.42 -28.83 6.65
CA GLY A 68 29.99 -29.80 5.69
C GLY A 68 30.18 -29.22 4.28
N LYS A 69 30.11 -30.07 3.25
CA LYS A 69 30.32 -29.66 1.84
C LYS A 69 29.07 -29.78 0.98
N ARG A 70 28.16 -30.71 1.32
CA ARG A 70 26.93 -30.97 0.57
C ARG A 70 25.77 -30.35 1.33
N ILE A 71 25.43 -29.12 1.00
CA ILE A 71 24.43 -28.34 1.73
C ILE A 71 23.17 -28.25 0.90
N VAL A 72 22.05 -28.58 1.52
CA VAL A 72 20.73 -28.49 0.91
C VAL A 72 19.87 -27.48 1.66
N VAL A 73 19.25 -26.55 0.94
CA VAL A 73 18.27 -25.60 1.47
C VAL A 73 16.89 -25.95 0.93
N ILE A 74 15.88 -26.02 1.81
CA ILE A 74 14.49 -26.32 1.43
C ILE A 74 13.67 -25.03 1.47
N GLY A 75 13.26 -24.51 0.32
CA GLY A 75 12.50 -23.27 0.25
C GLY A 75 12.64 -22.55 -1.09
N GLY A 76 11.97 -21.41 -1.24
CA GLY A 76 12.08 -20.59 -2.46
C GLY A 76 11.72 -19.11 -2.29
N GLY A 77 11.55 -18.63 -1.05
CA GLY A 77 11.42 -17.19 -0.77
C GLY A 77 12.78 -16.58 -0.42
N ASN A 78 12.82 -15.25 -0.21
CA ASN A 78 14.07 -14.52 0.07
C ASN A 78 14.89 -15.14 1.21
N THR A 79 14.26 -15.55 2.32
CA THR A 79 14.96 -16.24 3.42
C THR A 79 15.68 -17.53 3.01
N ALA A 80 15.17 -18.27 2.02
CA ALA A 80 15.84 -19.45 1.49
C ALA A 80 17.06 -19.07 0.65
N ILE A 81 16.97 -17.99 -0.12
CA ILE A 81 18.09 -17.47 -0.91
C ILE A 81 19.19 -16.92 0.00
N ASP A 82 18.81 -16.14 1.03
CA ASP A 82 19.73 -15.62 2.05
C ASP A 82 20.48 -16.76 2.76
N ALA A 83 19.76 -17.79 3.18
CA ALA A 83 20.36 -18.96 3.84
C ALA A 83 21.31 -19.71 2.90
N ALA A 84 20.94 -19.86 1.62
CA ALA A 84 21.78 -20.53 0.64
C ALA A 84 23.09 -19.76 0.35
N ARG A 85 22.99 -18.45 0.06
CA ARG A 85 24.16 -17.60 -0.20
C ARG A 85 25.05 -17.50 1.04
N THR A 86 24.45 -17.40 2.24
CA THR A 86 25.19 -17.39 3.51
C THR A 86 25.93 -18.70 3.74
N ALA A 87 25.27 -19.85 3.56
CA ALA A 87 25.91 -21.15 3.70
C ALA A 87 27.05 -21.35 2.69
N ALA A 88 26.87 -20.87 1.45
CA ALA A 88 27.92 -20.91 0.42
C ALA A 88 29.15 -20.09 0.83
N ARG A 89 28.95 -18.88 1.38
CA ARG A 89 30.04 -18.01 1.87
C ARG A 89 30.77 -18.61 3.06
N VAL A 90 30.04 -19.16 4.03
CA VAL A 90 30.63 -19.79 5.24
C VAL A 90 31.47 -21.01 4.87
N THR A 91 31.04 -21.81 3.90
CA THR A 91 31.69 -23.09 3.57
C THR A 91 32.64 -23.03 2.37
N GLY A 92 32.55 -21.98 1.55
CA GLY A 92 33.19 -21.92 0.24
C GLY A 92 32.70 -23.01 -0.72
N SER A 93 31.57 -23.64 -0.45
CA SER A 93 31.02 -24.75 -1.23
C SER A 93 29.66 -24.35 -1.84
N PRO A 94 29.38 -24.74 -3.10
CA PRO A 94 28.07 -24.51 -3.69
C PRO A 94 26.94 -25.17 -2.90
N VAL A 95 25.80 -24.49 -2.84
CA VAL A 95 24.59 -24.95 -2.16
C VAL A 95 23.54 -25.37 -3.19
N THR A 96 22.74 -26.38 -2.85
CA THR A 96 21.57 -26.78 -3.66
C THR A 96 20.27 -26.38 -2.96
N VAL A 97 19.47 -25.56 -3.61
CA VAL A 97 18.13 -25.18 -3.16
C VAL A 97 17.10 -26.14 -3.76
N LEU A 98 16.33 -26.82 -2.92
CA LEU A 98 15.20 -27.64 -3.36
C LEU A 98 13.92 -26.84 -3.28
N TYR A 99 13.27 -26.69 -4.43
CA TYR A 99 12.00 -25.98 -4.50
C TYR A 99 10.91 -26.86 -5.11
N ARG A 100 9.77 -26.95 -4.41
CA ARG A 100 8.65 -27.82 -4.81
C ARG A 100 7.91 -27.35 -6.08
N ARG A 101 8.15 -26.12 -6.55
CA ARG A 101 7.56 -25.55 -7.78
C ARG A 101 8.67 -25.15 -8.77
N THR A 102 8.34 -24.43 -9.82
CA THR A 102 9.34 -23.84 -10.74
C THR A 102 9.74 -22.45 -10.26
N ARG A 103 10.84 -21.91 -10.78
CA ARG A 103 11.36 -20.56 -10.55
C ARG A 103 10.32 -19.49 -10.86
N ALA A 104 9.42 -19.73 -11.82
CA ALA A 104 8.32 -18.81 -12.12
C ALA A 104 7.33 -18.64 -10.96
N GLU A 105 7.26 -19.60 -10.03
CA GLU A 105 6.45 -19.51 -8.82
C GLU A 105 7.27 -19.23 -7.55
N MET A 106 8.58 -18.95 -7.64
CA MET A 106 9.38 -18.58 -6.48
C MET A 106 8.94 -17.22 -5.92
N PRO A 107 8.72 -17.10 -4.60
CA PRO A 107 8.43 -15.81 -3.97
C PRO A 107 9.65 -14.90 -3.83
N ALA A 108 10.86 -15.44 -4.02
CA ALA A 108 12.06 -14.65 -3.92
C ALA A 108 12.13 -13.63 -5.06
N ASP A 109 12.77 -12.49 -4.78
CA ASP A 109 13.04 -11.47 -5.79
C ASP A 109 13.91 -12.05 -6.91
N LEU A 110 13.61 -11.68 -8.16
CA LEU A 110 14.24 -12.30 -9.32
C LEU A 110 15.75 -12.06 -9.32
N GLU A 111 16.16 -10.86 -8.95
CA GLU A 111 17.55 -10.43 -8.84
C GLU A 111 18.33 -11.30 -7.85
N GLU A 112 17.72 -11.64 -6.70
CA GLU A 112 18.32 -12.52 -5.69
C GLU A 112 18.51 -13.95 -6.20
N VAL A 113 17.55 -14.45 -6.98
CA VAL A 113 17.65 -15.78 -7.62
C VAL A 113 18.75 -15.82 -8.68
N GLU A 114 18.87 -14.76 -9.48
CA GLU A 114 19.93 -14.63 -10.49
C GLU A 114 21.32 -14.57 -9.85
N ASP A 115 21.46 -13.78 -8.78
CA ASP A 115 22.70 -13.66 -8.00
C ASP A 115 23.12 -14.99 -7.36
N LEU A 116 22.16 -15.72 -6.76
CA LEU A 116 22.39 -17.05 -6.20
C LEU A 116 23.03 -18.01 -7.24
N ILE A 117 22.45 -18.04 -8.45
CA ILE A 117 22.93 -18.91 -9.55
C ILE A 117 24.29 -18.43 -10.06
N ALA A 118 24.48 -17.11 -10.20
CA ALA A 118 25.75 -16.53 -10.63
C ALA A 118 26.90 -16.82 -9.66
N GLU A 119 26.60 -16.94 -8.36
CA GLU A 119 27.54 -17.39 -7.31
C GLU A 119 27.83 -18.89 -7.35
N GLY A 120 27.25 -19.64 -8.31
CA GLY A 120 27.55 -21.05 -8.56
C GLY A 120 26.65 -22.03 -7.80
N ASN A 121 25.64 -21.54 -7.08
CA ASN A 121 24.65 -22.38 -6.41
C ASN A 121 23.61 -22.91 -7.41
N THR A 122 22.90 -23.97 -7.03
CA THR A 122 21.91 -24.61 -7.90
C THR A 122 20.51 -24.58 -7.30
N ILE A 123 19.51 -24.53 -8.17
CA ILE A 123 18.10 -24.68 -7.80
C ILE A 123 17.57 -25.93 -8.50
N GLU A 124 17.10 -26.89 -7.72
CA GLU A 124 16.36 -28.06 -8.19
C GLU A 124 14.86 -27.78 -8.07
N GLU A 125 14.25 -27.50 -9.21
CA GLU A 125 12.82 -27.24 -9.33
C GLU A 125 12.00 -28.54 -9.19
N LEU A 126 10.73 -28.36 -8.84
CA LEU A 126 9.75 -29.44 -8.75
C LEU A 126 10.21 -30.59 -7.85
N LEU A 127 10.87 -30.28 -6.72
CA LEU A 127 11.39 -31.28 -5.81
C LEU A 127 10.93 -31.02 -4.37
N SER A 128 10.34 -32.05 -3.75
CA SER A 128 9.89 -32.00 -2.35
C SER A 128 10.66 -33.03 -1.52
N PRO A 129 11.24 -32.67 -0.37
CA PRO A 129 11.83 -33.64 0.55
C PRO A 129 10.73 -34.47 1.22
N VAL A 130 10.95 -35.78 1.36
CA VAL A 130 10.01 -36.72 2.00
C VAL A 130 10.61 -37.45 3.20
N ARG A 131 11.94 -37.59 3.24
CA ARG A 131 12.67 -38.23 4.36
C ARG A 131 14.14 -37.82 4.38
N VAL A 132 14.73 -37.71 5.57
CA VAL A 132 16.16 -37.49 5.75
C VAL A 132 16.83 -38.80 6.16
N ILE A 133 17.84 -39.23 5.39
CA ILE A 133 18.61 -40.44 5.65
C ILE A 133 19.81 -40.08 6.53
N ARG A 134 19.94 -40.80 7.66
CA ARG A 134 21.02 -40.62 8.62
C ARG A 134 21.85 -41.89 8.79
N ALA A 135 23.16 -41.73 8.89
CA ALA A 135 24.10 -42.79 9.25
C ALA A 135 24.98 -42.31 10.41
N GLY A 136 25.02 -43.06 11.51
CA GLY A 136 25.77 -42.67 12.71
C GLY A 136 25.34 -41.32 13.30
N GLY A 137 24.04 -40.98 13.18
CA GLY A 137 23.47 -39.71 13.67
C GLY A 137 23.56 -38.53 12.69
N LYS A 138 24.42 -38.62 11.65
CA LYS A 138 24.66 -37.55 10.67
C LYS A 138 23.85 -37.73 9.41
N ILE A 139 23.47 -36.64 8.77
CA ILE A 139 22.79 -36.68 7.47
C ILE A 139 23.77 -37.22 6.41
N VAL A 140 23.28 -38.10 5.55
CA VAL A 140 24.03 -38.59 4.37
C VAL A 140 23.29 -38.33 3.06
N ALA A 141 21.96 -38.23 3.10
CA ALA A 141 21.12 -37.90 1.96
C ALA A 141 19.72 -37.45 2.41
N ILE A 142 18.99 -36.82 1.49
CA ILE A 142 17.57 -36.45 1.62
C ILE A 142 16.81 -37.14 0.50
N THR A 143 15.91 -38.07 0.85
CA THR A 143 14.99 -38.66 -0.11
C THR A 143 13.99 -37.61 -0.53
N CYS A 144 13.85 -37.40 -1.83
CA CYS A 144 12.98 -36.41 -2.43
C CYS A 144 12.06 -37.05 -3.47
N VAL A 145 10.91 -36.44 -3.72
CA VAL A 145 9.95 -36.82 -4.75
C VAL A 145 9.83 -35.71 -5.79
N ARG A 146 9.72 -36.06 -7.07
CA ARG A 146 9.43 -35.10 -8.15
C ARG A 146 7.99 -34.63 -8.06
N ASN A 147 7.75 -33.39 -8.42
CA ASN A 147 6.42 -32.79 -8.50
C ASN A 147 6.07 -32.47 -9.96
N ARG A 148 4.77 -32.39 -10.24
CA ARG A 148 4.22 -31.66 -11.38
C ARG A 148 3.42 -30.47 -10.87
N LEU A 149 3.26 -29.44 -11.71
CA LEU A 149 2.39 -28.31 -11.39
C LEU A 149 0.93 -28.67 -11.63
N GLY A 150 0.11 -28.55 -10.60
CA GLY A 150 -1.34 -28.62 -10.64
C GLY A 150 -1.99 -27.26 -10.90
N ASP A 151 -3.20 -27.08 -10.40
CA ASP A 151 -3.95 -25.83 -10.56
C ASP A 151 -3.38 -24.69 -9.69
N PRO A 152 -3.56 -23.42 -10.09
CA PRO A 152 -3.17 -22.28 -9.26
C PRO A 152 -3.93 -22.24 -7.93
N ASP A 153 -3.21 -21.91 -6.85
CA ASP A 153 -3.75 -21.54 -5.55
C ASP A 153 -4.43 -20.16 -5.60
N PRO A 154 -5.18 -19.75 -4.55
CA PRO A 154 -5.74 -18.40 -4.44
C PRO A 154 -4.72 -17.26 -4.53
N ASP A 155 -3.45 -17.55 -4.25
CA ASP A 155 -2.34 -16.60 -4.42
C ASP A 155 -1.77 -16.57 -5.85
N GLY A 156 -2.39 -17.30 -6.79
CA GLY A 156 -1.99 -17.42 -8.18
C GLY A 156 -0.92 -18.47 -8.46
N ARG A 157 -0.21 -18.97 -7.43
CA ARG A 157 0.91 -19.91 -7.62
C ARG A 157 0.41 -21.33 -7.83
N ARG A 158 0.99 -22.05 -8.78
CA ARG A 158 0.57 -23.44 -9.07
C ARG A 158 0.88 -24.39 -7.92
N ARG A 159 -0.06 -25.29 -7.60
CA ARG A 159 0.12 -26.30 -6.56
C ARG A 159 1.16 -27.35 -6.97
N PRO A 160 2.11 -27.72 -6.10
CA PRO A 160 2.96 -28.88 -6.35
C PRO A 160 2.17 -30.17 -6.10
N VAL A 161 2.21 -31.10 -7.05
CA VAL A 161 1.60 -32.43 -6.94
C VAL A 161 2.68 -33.49 -7.05
N PRO A 162 2.96 -34.28 -6.00
CA PRO A 162 3.95 -35.35 -6.05
C PRO A 162 3.65 -36.38 -7.15
N ILE A 163 4.71 -36.89 -7.78
CA ILE A 163 4.67 -37.96 -8.77
C ILE A 163 5.06 -39.26 -8.04
N GLU A 164 4.11 -40.18 -7.88
CA GLU A 164 4.36 -41.47 -7.22
C GLU A 164 5.46 -42.27 -7.94
N GLY A 165 6.34 -42.91 -7.17
CA GLY A 165 7.42 -43.74 -7.72
C GLY A 165 8.60 -42.94 -8.29
N SER A 166 8.63 -41.62 -8.09
CA SER A 166 9.71 -40.73 -8.54
C SER A 166 10.74 -40.43 -7.45
N GLU A 167 10.75 -41.20 -6.36
CA GLU A 167 11.62 -40.97 -5.22
C GLU A 167 13.09 -41.26 -5.54
N PHE A 168 13.97 -40.36 -5.13
CA PHE A 168 15.42 -40.54 -5.22
C PHE A 168 16.15 -39.78 -4.11
N ASP A 169 17.38 -40.19 -3.83
CA ASP A 169 18.19 -39.61 -2.76
C ASP A 169 19.10 -38.50 -3.29
N VAL A 170 19.02 -37.32 -2.67
CA VAL A 170 19.94 -36.20 -2.88
C VAL A 170 21.02 -36.25 -1.80
N PRO A 171 22.31 -36.48 -2.13
CA PRO A 171 23.37 -36.52 -1.12
C PRO A 171 23.52 -35.19 -0.38
N ALA A 172 23.56 -35.24 0.95
CA ALA A 172 23.65 -34.05 1.79
C ALA A 172 24.39 -34.36 3.10
N ASP A 173 25.16 -33.40 3.58
CA ASP A 173 25.74 -33.37 4.93
C ASP A 173 24.89 -32.51 5.87
N THR A 174 24.23 -31.49 5.31
CA THR A 174 23.42 -30.51 6.04
C THR A 174 22.12 -30.20 5.31
N MET A 175 21.05 -30.03 6.06
CA MET A 175 19.74 -29.56 5.60
C MET A 175 19.37 -28.26 6.31
N ILE A 176 19.04 -27.22 5.56
CA ILE A 176 18.55 -25.94 6.09
C ILE A 176 17.09 -25.76 5.66
N VAL A 177 16.18 -25.62 6.63
CA VAL A 177 14.75 -25.50 6.38
C VAL A 177 14.34 -24.03 6.32
N ALA A 178 13.83 -23.59 5.18
CA ALA A 178 13.45 -22.20 4.87
C ALA A 178 12.03 -22.13 4.25
N ILE A 179 11.07 -22.81 4.88
CA ILE A 179 9.70 -22.99 4.34
C ILE A 179 8.68 -22.00 4.89
N GLY A 180 9.14 -20.97 5.61
CA GLY A 180 8.32 -19.91 6.19
C GLY A 180 8.58 -19.75 7.68
N GLN A 181 7.85 -18.83 8.29
CA GLN A 181 7.94 -18.49 9.70
C GLN A 181 6.59 -18.66 10.38
N ARG A 182 6.60 -18.80 11.70
CA ARG A 182 5.43 -18.86 12.57
C ARG A 182 5.62 -17.86 13.72
N PRO A 183 4.52 -17.31 14.24
CA PRO A 183 4.58 -16.49 15.43
C PRO A 183 4.85 -17.35 16.67
N GLU A 184 5.45 -16.72 17.68
CA GLU A 184 5.60 -17.26 19.02
C GLU A 184 4.74 -16.42 19.96
N LEU A 185 3.58 -16.97 20.34
CA LEU A 185 2.53 -16.24 21.05
C LEU A 185 2.26 -16.81 22.45
N SER A 186 3.19 -17.58 23.03
CA SER A 186 3.04 -18.11 24.40
C SER A 186 2.85 -17.01 25.44
N PHE A 187 3.34 -15.79 25.20
CA PHE A 187 3.07 -14.64 26.06
C PHE A 187 1.58 -14.23 26.10
N LEU A 188 0.73 -14.72 25.20
CA LEU A 188 -0.72 -14.51 25.22
C LEU A 188 -1.46 -15.54 26.08
N ASP A 189 -0.78 -16.47 26.73
CA ASP A 189 -1.42 -17.45 27.60
C ASP A 189 -2.17 -16.74 28.75
N GLY A 190 -3.50 -16.88 28.75
CA GLY A 190 -4.38 -16.19 29.71
C GLY A 190 -4.86 -14.80 29.28
N SER A 191 -4.46 -14.32 28.09
CA SER A 191 -4.94 -13.09 27.47
C SER A 191 -6.36 -13.25 26.92
N GLN A 192 -7.09 -12.14 26.80
CA GLN A 192 -8.38 -12.05 26.11
C GLN A 192 -8.22 -11.86 24.59
N ILE A 193 -6.98 -11.63 24.11
CA ILE A 193 -6.68 -11.41 22.69
C ILE A 193 -6.99 -12.67 21.88
N SER A 194 -7.76 -12.50 20.81
CA SER A 194 -8.13 -13.60 19.92
C SER A 194 -7.03 -13.95 18.93
N VAL A 195 -6.65 -15.23 18.87
CA VAL A 195 -5.71 -15.76 17.86
C VAL A 195 -6.49 -16.46 16.75
N GLY A 196 -6.35 -15.95 15.53
CA GLY A 196 -7.00 -16.44 14.33
C GLY A 196 -6.27 -17.60 13.64
N LYS A 197 -6.67 -17.87 12.39
CA LYS A 197 -6.09 -18.94 11.57
C LYS A 197 -4.58 -18.74 11.39
N LYS A 198 -3.83 -19.85 11.36
CA LYS A 198 -2.36 -19.87 11.23
C LYS A 198 -1.62 -19.17 12.39
N GLY A 199 -2.26 -19.07 13.56
CA GLY A 199 -1.64 -18.56 14.78
C GLY A 199 -1.44 -17.05 14.81
N ARG A 200 -2.21 -16.27 14.04
CA ARG A 200 -2.06 -14.81 13.96
C ARG A 200 -2.93 -14.08 14.97
N ILE A 201 -2.48 -12.94 15.48
CA ILE A 201 -3.32 -12.07 16.31
C ILE A 201 -4.44 -11.49 15.44
N THR A 202 -5.67 -11.57 15.94
CA THR A 202 -6.82 -10.93 15.29
C THR A 202 -6.83 -9.46 15.66
N ALA A 203 -6.82 -8.59 14.67
CA ALA A 203 -6.91 -7.15 14.85
C ALA A 203 -7.70 -6.51 13.70
N GLU A 204 -8.40 -5.42 13.99
CA GLU A 204 -9.12 -4.62 13.01
C GLU A 204 -8.12 -3.97 12.04
N GLY A 205 -8.40 -4.07 10.74
CA GLY A 205 -7.45 -3.74 9.70
C GLY A 205 -7.09 -2.26 9.65
N GLY A 206 -8.00 -1.34 9.98
CA GLY A 206 -7.84 0.11 9.91
C GLY A 206 -7.16 0.74 11.12
N THR A 207 -7.32 0.17 12.30
CA THR A 207 -6.90 0.72 13.61
C THR A 207 -5.90 -0.16 14.35
N GLY A 208 -5.82 -1.45 14.02
CA GLY A 208 -5.06 -2.44 14.78
C GLY A 208 -5.72 -2.85 16.10
N ASP A 209 -6.98 -2.47 16.36
CA ASP A 209 -7.70 -2.83 17.59
C ASP A 209 -7.88 -4.36 17.68
N THR A 210 -7.48 -4.97 18.81
CA THR A 210 -7.59 -6.42 19.04
C THR A 210 -8.98 -6.86 19.53
N GLY A 211 -9.86 -5.91 19.86
CA GLY A 211 -11.13 -6.15 20.55
C GLY A 211 -11.01 -6.15 22.07
N VAL A 212 -9.79 -6.02 22.62
CA VAL A 212 -9.52 -5.85 24.05
C VAL A 212 -9.16 -4.40 24.32
N GLU A 213 -9.75 -3.81 25.36
CA GLU A 213 -9.63 -2.38 25.63
C GLU A 213 -8.16 -1.93 25.76
N CYS A 214 -7.81 -0.90 24.98
CA CYS A 214 -6.48 -0.30 24.94
C CYS A 214 -5.33 -1.24 24.51
N ILE A 215 -5.66 -2.35 23.84
CA ILE A 215 -4.67 -3.28 23.28
C ILE A 215 -4.81 -3.36 21.76
N TYR A 216 -3.71 -3.09 21.08
CA TYR A 216 -3.61 -3.00 19.63
C TYR A 216 -2.53 -3.97 19.11
N ALA A 217 -2.59 -4.38 17.85
CA ALA A 217 -1.59 -5.23 17.23
C ALA A 217 -1.42 -4.92 15.73
N GLY A 218 -0.23 -5.20 15.19
CA GLY A 218 0.04 -4.98 13.77
C GLY A 218 1.34 -5.60 13.28
N GLY A 219 1.63 -5.40 11.99
CA GLY A 219 2.75 -6.03 11.31
C GLY A 219 2.54 -7.53 11.10
N ASP A 220 3.64 -8.28 11.02
CA ASP A 220 3.60 -9.71 10.70
C ASP A 220 2.76 -10.52 11.70
N ALA A 221 2.69 -10.10 12.96
CA ALA A 221 1.90 -10.78 13.99
C ALA A 221 0.40 -10.89 13.65
N THR A 222 -0.15 -9.95 12.87
CA THR A 222 -1.55 -9.95 12.44
C THR A 222 -1.72 -10.39 10.99
N ARG A 223 -0.85 -9.89 10.09
CA ARG A 223 -0.95 -10.10 8.63
C ARG A 223 -0.27 -11.39 8.16
N GLY A 224 0.71 -11.88 8.91
CA GLY A 224 1.77 -12.76 8.41
C GLY A 224 2.83 -11.99 7.62
N PRO A 225 3.81 -12.70 7.03
CA PRO A 225 4.99 -12.08 6.41
C PRO A 225 4.61 -11.01 5.38
N ALA A 226 5.10 -9.80 5.61
CA ALA A 226 4.78 -8.60 4.85
C ALA A 226 6.03 -7.75 4.59
N THR A 227 5.89 -6.65 3.85
CA THR A 227 7.00 -5.71 3.66
C THR A 227 7.17 -4.81 4.88
N ILE A 228 8.38 -4.29 5.07
CA ILE A 228 8.69 -3.33 6.15
C ILE A 228 7.75 -2.10 6.10
N ILE A 229 7.38 -1.66 4.89
CA ILE A 229 6.48 -0.52 4.68
C ILE A 229 5.06 -0.83 5.19
N GLN A 230 4.57 -2.06 4.99
CA GLN A 230 3.28 -2.49 5.51
C GLN A 230 3.28 -2.54 7.04
N GLY A 231 4.37 -3.05 7.65
CA GLY A 231 4.53 -3.03 9.12
C GLY A 231 4.55 -1.60 9.69
N ALA A 232 5.23 -0.67 9.01
CA ALA A 232 5.23 0.75 9.39
C ALA A 232 3.85 1.39 9.26
N ALA A 233 3.10 1.05 8.20
CA ALA A 233 1.72 1.53 8.00
C ALA A 233 0.78 1.03 9.10
N ASP A 234 0.92 -0.23 9.54
CA ASP A 234 0.14 -0.78 10.66
C ASP A 234 0.43 -0.01 11.96
N GLY A 235 1.72 0.21 12.29
CA GLY A 235 2.11 0.97 13.48
C GLY A 235 1.63 2.41 13.48
N ARG A 236 1.62 3.07 12.32
CA ARG A 236 1.08 4.44 12.17
C ARG A 236 -0.41 4.51 12.47
N ARG A 237 -1.19 3.57 11.94
CA ARG A 237 -2.64 3.50 12.13
C ARG A 237 -3.01 3.18 13.57
N ALA A 238 -2.28 2.27 14.19
CA ALA A 238 -2.43 1.99 15.63
C ALA A 238 -2.10 3.21 16.49
N ALA A 239 -1.05 3.97 16.16
CA ALA A 239 -0.71 5.19 16.89
C ALA A 239 -1.83 6.24 16.82
N GLU A 240 -2.46 6.42 15.67
CA GLU A 240 -3.62 7.31 15.50
C GLU A 240 -4.80 6.86 16.36
N ALA A 241 -5.15 5.57 16.32
CA ALA A 241 -6.23 5.00 17.12
C ALA A 241 -5.98 5.12 18.64
N ILE A 242 -4.74 4.87 19.09
CA ILE A 242 -4.32 5.03 20.49
C ILE A 242 -4.46 6.49 20.92
N CYS A 243 -3.97 7.44 20.12
CA CYS A 243 -4.08 8.86 20.44
C CYS A 243 -5.54 9.30 20.55
N LEU A 244 -6.40 8.91 19.60
CA LEU A 244 -7.83 9.20 19.65
C LEU A 244 -8.50 8.63 20.91
N LYS A 245 -8.23 7.36 21.24
CA LYS A 245 -8.76 6.69 22.44
C LYS A 245 -8.34 7.38 23.74
N LEU A 246 -7.11 7.91 23.79
CA LEU A 246 -6.55 8.60 24.96
C LEU A 246 -6.86 10.10 24.99
N GLY A 247 -7.61 10.63 24.01
CA GLY A 247 -7.89 12.07 23.91
C GLY A 247 -6.65 12.93 23.62
N ILE A 248 -5.62 12.33 23.03
CA ILE A 248 -4.39 13.00 22.62
C ILE A 248 -4.57 13.48 21.19
N ASP A 249 -4.32 14.77 20.96
CA ASP A 249 -4.34 15.36 19.62
C ASP A 249 -3.31 14.67 18.72
N TYR A 250 -3.80 13.84 17.79
CA TYR A 250 -2.96 13.19 16.78
C TYR A 250 -2.77 14.12 15.61
N LYS A 251 -1.60 14.76 15.55
CA LYS A 251 -1.20 15.54 14.37
C LYS A 251 -0.48 14.64 13.40
N GLN A 252 -1.18 14.24 12.34
CA GLN A 252 -0.52 13.70 11.16
C GLN A 252 0.49 14.73 10.66
N LEU A 253 1.76 14.32 10.52
CA LEU A 253 2.76 15.16 9.88
C LEU A 253 2.29 15.46 8.46
N GLU A 254 1.96 16.72 8.20
CA GLU A 254 1.63 17.17 6.86
C GLU A 254 2.90 17.07 6.01
N VAL A 255 2.86 16.18 5.02
CA VAL A 255 3.89 16.13 4.00
C VAL A 255 3.66 17.35 3.11
N GLN A 256 4.54 18.33 3.23
CA GLN A 256 4.54 19.47 2.31
C GLN A 256 5.07 18.99 0.96
N HIS A 257 4.17 18.87 -0.01
CA HIS A 257 4.57 18.65 -1.39
C HIS A 257 5.18 19.94 -1.95
N PRO A 258 6.25 19.85 -2.76
CA PRO A 258 6.82 21.03 -3.39
C PRO A 258 5.79 21.65 -4.34
N THR A 259 5.65 22.97 -4.31
CA THR A 259 4.92 23.67 -5.36
C THR A 259 5.83 23.79 -6.58
N LEU A 260 5.43 23.20 -7.71
CA LEU A 260 6.19 23.31 -8.95
C LEU A 260 5.81 24.60 -9.70
N THR A 261 6.81 25.27 -10.25
CA THR A 261 6.65 26.32 -11.26
C THR A 261 6.13 25.74 -12.57
N GLU A 262 5.64 26.59 -13.48
CA GLU A 262 5.19 26.12 -14.80
C GLU A 262 6.31 25.48 -15.63
N GLU A 263 7.54 25.98 -15.50
CA GLU A 263 8.72 25.41 -16.16
C GLU A 263 9.00 24.00 -15.63
N GLU A 264 9.01 23.81 -14.31
CA GLU A 264 9.18 22.50 -13.68
C GLU A 264 8.05 21.52 -14.04
N ILE A 265 6.81 22.01 -14.18
CA ILE A 265 5.69 21.18 -14.65
C ILE A 265 5.93 20.70 -16.09
N ILE A 266 6.42 21.57 -16.97
CA ILE A 266 6.78 21.22 -18.34
C ILE A 266 7.89 20.17 -18.35
N ASP A 267 8.91 20.32 -17.50
CA ASP A 267 9.99 19.35 -17.35
C ASP A 267 9.47 17.98 -16.89
N VAL A 268 8.57 17.96 -15.90
CA VAL A 268 7.90 16.74 -15.43
C VAL A 268 7.12 16.08 -16.58
N LYS A 269 6.41 16.85 -17.41
CA LYS A 269 5.69 16.32 -18.58
C LYS A 269 6.64 15.74 -19.62
N HIS A 270 7.76 16.41 -19.90
CA HIS A 270 8.80 15.89 -20.78
C HIS A 270 9.42 14.60 -20.25
N ALA A 271 9.68 14.52 -18.94
CA ALA A 271 10.18 13.31 -18.29
C ALA A 271 9.19 12.14 -18.45
N ARG A 272 7.89 12.38 -18.24
CA ARG A 272 6.81 11.40 -18.44
C ARG A 272 6.66 10.91 -19.89
N GLY A 273 7.20 11.65 -20.87
CA GLY A 273 7.21 11.29 -22.28
C GLY A 273 8.42 10.45 -22.70
N ARG A 274 9.38 10.20 -21.80
CA ARG A 274 10.64 9.52 -22.10
C ARG A 274 10.76 8.23 -21.29
N LYS A 275 11.25 7.17 -21.93
CA LYS A 275 11.66 5.94 -21.23
C LYS A 275 13.17 6.00 -21.01
N VAL A 276 13.58 6.27 -19.78
CA VAL A 276 14.99 6.27 -19.36
C VAL A 276 15.25 4.99 -18.58
N PRO A 277 16.21 4.13 -18.99
CA PRO A 277 16.63 2.97 -18.21
C PRO A 277 17.12 3.36 -16.82
N GLN A 278 16.97 2.47 -15.85
CA GLN A 278 17.54 2.65 -14.53
C GLN A 278 19.05 2.50 -14.57
N ILE A 279 19.75 3.38 -13.85
CA ILE A 279 21.16 3.19 -13.50
C ILE A 279 21.21 2.03 -12.50
N GLN A 280 21.89 0.96 -12.89
CA GLN A 280 22.13 -0.18 -12.01
C GLN A 280 23.28 0.13 -11.05
N PRO A 281 23.16 -0.17 -9.75
CA PRO A 281 24.25 0.04 -8.82
C PRO A 281 25.46 -0.80 -9.24
N ALA A 282 26.66 -0.25 -9.07
CA ALA A 282 27.87 -1.00 -9.34
C ALA A 282 27.95 -2.19 -8.37
N THR A 283 28.29 -3.38 -8.88
CA THR A 283 28.46 -4.57 -8.06
C THR A 283 29.92 -4.99 -7.96
N ILE A 284 30.30 -5.67 -6.88
CA ILE A 284 31.60 -6.34 -6.82
C ILE A 284 31.60 -7.57 -7.75
N PRO A 285 32.75 -7.91 -8.37
CA PRO A 285 32.84 -9.06 -9.26
C PRO A 285 32.58 -10.36 -8.49
N LEU A 286 32.05 -11.39 -9.16
CA LEU A 286 31.73 -12.69 -8.57
C LEU A 286 32.89 -13.31 -7.77
N SER A 287 34.13 -13.14 -8.25
CA SER A 287 35.34 -13.63 -7.56
C SER A 287 35.59 -12.98 -6.19
N ALA A 288 34.97 -11.84 -5.91
CA ALA A 288 35.04 -11.13 -4.63
C ALA A 288 33.80 -11.37 -3.75
N ARG A 289 32.80 -12.15 -4.19
CA ARG A 289 31.56 -12.44 -3.45
C ARG A 289 31.66 -13.61 -2.47
N SER A 290 32.88 -13.99 -2.08
CA SER A 290 33.12 -15.08 -1.13
C SER A 290 32.95 -14.67 0.34
N GLY A 291 32.91 -13.37 0.63
CA GLY A 291 32.73 -12.81 1.97
C GLY A 291 31.37 -12.15 2.19
N PHE A 292 31.28 -11.33 3.23
CA PHE A 292 30.08 -10.58 3.62
C PHE A 292 30.14 -9.09 3.22
N ASP A 293 31.07 -8.72 2.33
CA ASP A 293 31.10 -7.38 1.76
C ASP A 293 29.80 -7.09 0.99
N LEU A 294 29.37 -5.82 1.02
CA LEU A 294 28.20 -5.40 0.26
C LEU A 294 28.42 -5.66 -1.23
N VAL A 295 27.58 -6.52 -1.80
CA VAL A 295 27.65 -6.90 -3.21
C VAL A 295 27.29 -5.72 -4.10
N GLU A 296 26.15 -5.09 -3.80
CA GLU A 296 25.71 -3.86 -4.42
C GLU A 296 26.30 -2.66 -3.69
N LYS A 297 26.92 -1.76 -4.46
CA LYS A 297 27.47 -0.52 -3.92
C LYS A 297 26.41 0.57 -3.95
N ALA A 298 26.54 1.50 -3.01
CA ALA A 298 25.76 2.74 -3.06
C ALA A 298 26.07 3.50 -4.35
N PHE A 299 25.05 4.17 -4.89
CA PHE A 299 25.24 5.13 -5.97
C PHE A 299 26.23 6.22 -5.58
N THR A 300 27.01 6.68 -6.56
CA THR A 300 27.69 7.97 -6.46
C THR A 300 26.66 9.09 -6.35
N GLU A 301 27.07 10.26 -5.86
CA GLU A 301 26.16 11.42 -5.78
C GLU A 301 25.56 11.77 -7.15
N GLU A 302 26.34 11.66 -8.22
CA GLU A 302 25.91 11.90 -9.59
C GLU A 302 24.83 10.90 -10.03
N GLU A 303 25.07 9.60 -9.83
CA GLU A 303 24.09 8.55 -10.15
C GLU A 303 22.81 8.69 -9.32
N ALA A 304 22.94 9.00 -8.02
CA ALA A 304 21.80 9.20 -7.14
C ALA A 304 20.94 10.41 -7.59
N ARG A 305 21.57 11.52 -8.00
CA ARG A 305 20.88 12.69 -8.55
C ARG A 305 20.23 12.38 -9.90
N ALA A 306 20.92 11.63 -10.76
CA ALA A 306 20.37 11.20 -12.05
C ALA A 306 19.14 10.31 -11.83
N GLU A 307 19.20 9.34 -10.94
CA GLU A 307 18.06 8.48 -10.57
C GLU A 307 16.92 9.28 -9.96
N ALA A 308 17.21 10.22 -9.05
CA ALA A 308 16.18 11.09 -8.46
C ALA A 308 15.48 11.97 -9.52
N SER A 309 16.21 12.43 -10.55
CA SER A 309 15.62 13.23 -11.64
C SER A 309 14.70 12.44 -12.57
N ARG A 310 14.69 11.10 -12.48
CA ARG A 310 13.71 10.25 -13.18
C ARG A 310 12.33 10.22 -12.49
N CYS A 311 12.19 10.83 -11.30
CA CYS A 311 10.92 10.90 -10.59
C CYS A 311 9.85 11.61 -11.44
N LEU A 312 8.71 10.95 -11.64
CA LEU A 312 7.60 11.48 -12.46
C LEU A 312 6.68 12.46 -11.72
N GLN A 313 7.02 12.81 -10.46
CA GLN A 313 6.30 13.77 -9.61
C GLN A 313 4.78 13.50 -9.56
N CYS A 314 4.40 12.23 -9.52
CA CYS A 314 3.01 11.78 -9.59
C CYS A 314 2.14 12.30 -8.43
N SER A 315 2.73 12.56 -7.26
CA SER A 315 2.04 13.12 -6.09
C SER A 315 1.90 14.64 -6.14
N THR A 316 2.67 15.32 -7.01
CA THR A 316 2.75 16.78 -7.03
C THR A 316 1.87 17.38 -8.13
N VAL A 317 1.83 16.76 -9.32
CA VAL A 317 1.05 17.25 -10.47
C VAL A 317 0.20 16.13 -11.06
N CYS A 318 -1.12 16.21 -10.82
CA CYS A 318 -2.09 15.24 -11.33
C CYS A 318 -2.75 15.75 -12.63
N ASP A 319 -2.11 15.56 -13.78
CA ASP A 319 -2.65 15.96 -15.09
C ASP A 319 -2.33 15.00 -16.23
N LYS A 320 -1.79 13.80 -15.94
CA LYS A 320 -1.43 12.82 -16.99
C LYS A 320 -2.61 12.47 -17.89
N CYS A 321 -3.82 12.44 -17.33
CA CYS A 321 -5.07 12.20 -18.07
C CYS A 321 -5.39 13.26 -19.13
N VAL A 322 -4.90 14.49 -18.97
CA VAL A 322 -4.98 15.57 -19.97
C VAL A 322 -4.05 15.26 -21.13
N ASP A 323 -2.78 14.96 -20.83
CA ASP A 323 -1.75 14.71 -21.85
C ASP A 323 -2.03 13.46 -22.70
N VAL A 324 -2.63 12.41 -22.12
CA VAL A 324 -2.88 11.14 -22.85
C VAL A 324 -4.26 11.06 -23.50
N CYS A 325 -5.16 12.02 -23.28
CA CYS A 325 -6.52 11.91 -23.81
C CYS A 325 -6.52 12.11 -25.33
N PRO A 326 -6.86 11.08 -26.14
CA PRO A 326 -6.84 11.21 -27.59
C PRO A 326 -7.89 12.19 -28.12
N ASN A 327 -8.99 12.37 -27.40
CA ASN A 327 -10.07 13.28 -27.78
C ASN A 327 -9.97 14.66 -27.12
N ARG A 328 -8.93 14.90 -26.29
CA ARG A 328 -8.78 16.13 -25.48
C ARG A 328 -10.00 16.44 -24.59
N ALA A 329 -10.62 15.39 -24.05
CA ALA A 329 -11.77 15.52 -23.16
C ALA A 329 -11.40 15.88 -21.71
N ASN A 330 -10.13 15.78 -21.30
CA ASN A 330 -9.68 16.17 -19.97
C ASN A 330 -8.97 17.52 -20.05
N TYR A 331 -9.30 18.44 -19.15
CA TYR A 331 -8.69 19.77 -19.06
C TYR A 331 -8.18 20.04 -17.65
N THR A 332 -7.12 20.84 -17.55
CA THR A 332 -6.69 21.43 -16.28
C THR A 332 -7.28 22.82 -16.17
N TYR A 333 -7.91 23.13 -15.04
CA TYR A 333 -8.28 24.50 -14.67
C TYR A 333 -7.54 24.93 -13.41
N ARG A 334 -7.44 26.24 -13.20
CA ARG A 334 -6.81 26.84 -12.02
C ARG A 334 -7.86 27.46 -11.11
N ILE A 335 -7.59 27.36 -9.81
CA ILE A 335 -8.38 28.01 -8.77
C ILE A 335 -7.48 28.29 -7.57
N THR A 336 -7.76 29.37 -6.83
CA THR A 336 -7.06 29.63 -5.57
C THR A 336 -7.55 28.63 -4.51
N PRO A 337 -6.65 27.85 -3.87
CA PRO A 337 -6.98 26.97 -2.76
C PRO A 337 -7.77 27.71 -1.68
N PHE A 338 -8.83 27.08 -1.16
CA PHE A 338 -9.66 27.65 -0.11
C PHE A 338 -10.21 26.56 0.82
N GLU A 339 -10.64 26.99 1.99
CA GLU A 339 -11.26 26.15 2.99
C GLU A 339 -12.52 26.84 3.51
N VAL A 340 -13.61 26.09 3.63
CA VAL A 340 -14.89 26.58 4.11
C VAL A 340 -15.57 25.54 4.99
N LYS A 341 -16.39 26.00 5.92
CA LYS A 341 -17.35 25.18 6.65
C LYS A 341 -18.74 25.48 6.13
N LEU A 342 -19.45 24.44 5.72
CA LEU A 342 -20.79 24.55 5.17
C LEU A 342 -21.79 23.86 6.11
N PRO A 343 -23.00 24.40 6.27
CA PRO A 343 -23.97 23.87 7.22
C PRO A 343 -24.56 22.55 6.73
N ILE A 344 -24.95 21.71 7.69
CA ILE A 344 -25.92 20.63 7.50
C ILE A 344 -27.28 21.17 7.92
N LEU A 345 -28.25 21.13 7.01
CA LEU A 345 -29.59 21.65 7.21
C LEU A 345 -30.56 20.53 7.60
N SER A 346 -31.56 20.86 8.41
CA SER A 346 -32.73 20.03 8.66
C SER A 346 -33.99 20.89 8.67
N CYS A 347 -35.13 20.30 8.34
CA CYS A 347 -36.43 20.98 8.38
C CYS A 347 -37.26 20.42 9.56
N GLN A 348 -37.69 21.30 10.46
CA GLN A 348 -38.56 20.95 11.59
C GLN A 348 -39.66 22.00 11.73
N ASP A 349 -40.92 21.58 11.80
CA ASP A 349 -42.10 22.44 11.96
C ASP A 349 -42.15 23.62 10.97
N GLY A 350 -41.77 23.37 9.70
CA GLY A 350 -41.74 24.37 8.64
C GLY A 350 -40.60 25.39 8.75
N GLN A 351 -39.57 25.10 9.56
CA GLN A 351 -38.39 25.96 9.74
C GLN A 351 -37.09 25.22 9.36
N LEU A 352 -36.18 25.94 8.71
CA LEU A 352 -34.81 25.48 8.47
C LEU A 352 -33.96 25.66 9.73
N LEU A 353 -33.26 24.60 10.11
CA LEU A 353 -32.31 24.56 11.22
C LEU A 353 -30.94 24.11 10.73
N VAL A 354 -29.89 24.73 11.25
CA VAL A 354 -28.51 24.24 11.08
C VAL A 354 -28.23 23.25 12.21
N VAL A 355 -28.06 21.97 11.87
CA VAL A 355 -27.86 20.88 12.83
C VAL A 355 -26.40 20.44 12.93
N GLY A 356 -25.54 20.89 12.00
CA GLY A 356 -24.12 20.60 11.99
C GLY A 356 -23.36 21.44 10.96
N GLU A 357 -22.06 21.20 10.86
CA GLU A 357 -21.18 21.79 9.85
C GLU A 357 -20.23 20.73 9.29
N GLU A 358 -19.93 20.82 8.00
CA GLU A 358 -18.94 20.00 7.32
C GLU A 358 -17.83 20.86 6.73
N ARG A 359 -16.59 20.35 6.77
CA ARG A 359 -15.41 21.06 6.28
C ARG A 359 -15.08 20.63 4.86
N PHE A 360 -15.01 21.60 3.95
CA PHE A 360 -14.44 21.44 2.61
C PHE A 360 -13.07 22.10 2.55
N ALA A 361 -12.06 21.41 2.01
CA ALA A 361 -10.72 21.97 1.84
C ALA A 361 -10.14 21.61 0.46
N LEU A 362 -9.97 22.62 -0.38
CA LEU A 362 -9.26 22.49 -1.64
C LEU A 362 -7.80 22.89 -1.43
N LYS A 363 -6.90 21.91 -1.42
CA LYS A 363 -5.46 22.13 -1.13
C LYS A 363 -4.60 22.38 -2.38
N GLN A 364 -5.10 22.03 -3.56
CA GLN A 364 -4.36 22.12 -4.82
C GLN A 364 -4.99 23.18 -5.72
N ASP A 365 -4.15 24.02 -6.33
CA ASP A 365 -4.58 25.09 -7.23
C ASP A 365 -4.97 24.58 -8.63
N ARG A 366 -4.35 23.49 -9.06
CA ARG A 366 -4.62 22.82 -10.34
C ARG A 366 -5.61 21.68 -10.15
N GLN A 367 -6.75 21.79 -10.81
CA GLN A 367 -7.81 20.80 -10.79
C GLN A 367 -8.07 20.25 -12.19
N ILE A 368 -8.69 19.08 -12.26
CA ILE A 368 -9.00 18.40 -13.53
C ILE A 368 -10.50 18.38 -13.75
N LEU A 369 -10.91 18.80 -14.93
CA LEU A 369 -12.28 18.73 -15.44
C LEU A 369 -12.34 17.72 -16.60
N HIS A 370 -13.41 16.95 -16.66
CA HIS A 370 -13.71 16.08 -17.79
C HIS A 370 -14.87 16.67 -18.59
N VAL A 371 -14.69 17.00 -19.87
CA VAL A 371 -15.77 17.41 -20.78
C VAL A 371 -16.32 16.15 -21.44
N ASP A 372 -17.50 15.69 -20.99
CA ASP A 372 -18.02 14.36 -21.34
C ASP A 372 -18.36 14.24 -22.83
N ASP A 373 -18.86 15.31 -23.44
CA ASP A 373 -19.24 15.38 -24.85
C ASP A 373 -18.07 15.09 -25.80
N PHE A 374 -16.84 15.34 -25.37
CA PHE A 374 -15.64 15.05 -26.16
C PHE A 374 -15.15 13.60 -25.96
N CYS A 375 -15.69 12.87 -24.99
CA CYS A 375 -15.17 11.57 -24.58
C CYS A 375 -15.80 10.40 -25.35
N ASN A 376 -14.98 9.66 -26.10
CA ASN A 376 -15.41 8.38 -26.69
C ASN A 376 -15.28 7.17 -25.74
N LYS A 377 -15.03 7.40 -24.45
CA LYS A 377 -14.93 6.38 -23.39
C LYS A 377 -13.87 5.28 -23.65
N CYS A 378 -12.79 5.59 -24.39
CA CYS A 378 -11.71 4.63 -24.69
C CYS A 378 -10.89 4.11 -23.50
N GLY A 379 -10.99 4.75 -22.32
CA GLY A 379 -10.32 4.27 -21.10
C GLY A 379 -8.83 4.61 -20.97
N VAL A 380 -8.20 5.25 -21.97
CA VAL A 380 -6.77 5.60 -21.95
C VAL A 380 -6.40 6.41 -20.70
N CYS A 381 -7.23 7.38 -20.30
CA CYS A 381 -6.97 8.18 -19.09
C CYS A 381 -6.92 7.35 -17.79
N ALA A 382 -7.65 6.23 -17.72
CA ALA A 382 -7.62 5.34 -16.56
C ALA A 382 -6.33 4.51 -16.55
N THR A 383 -5.92 3.96 -17.69
CA THR A 383 -4.67 3.18 -17.83
C THR A 383 -3.43 3.96 -17.39
N PHE A 384 -3.41 5.28 -17.62
CA PHE A 384 -2.28 6.14 -17.25
C PHE A 384 -2.51 6.94 -15.95
N CYS A 385 -3.57 6.67 -15.20
CA CYS A 385 -3.82 7.37 -13.94
C CYS A 385 -2.80 6.94 -12.87
N VAL A 386 -2.14 7.91 -12.25
CA VAL A 386 -1.11 7.66 -11.22
C VAL A 386 -1.69 7.42 -9.82
N HIS A 387 -3.01 7.52 -9.67
CA HIS A 387 -3.74 7.35 -8.42
C HIS A 387 -4.76 6.21 -8.48
N ASP A 388 -4.66 5.30 -9.47
CA ASP A 388 -5.64 4.23 -9.74
C ASP A 388 -7.08 4.73 -9.95
N GLY A 389 -7.21 5.97 -10.42
CA GLY A 389 -8.50 6.59 -10.72
C GLY A 389 -8.97 6.32 -12.15
N ARG A 390 -10.25 6.59 -12.41
CA ARG A 390 -10.92 6.57 -13.72
C ARG A 390 -11.32 8.00 -14.08
N PRO A 391 -10.43 8.84 -14.63
CA PRO A 391 -10.67 10.28 -14.77
C PRO A 391 -11.98 10.64 -15.48
N ALA A 392 -12.38 9.89 -16.52
CA ALA A 392 -13.63 10.10 -17.24
C ALA A 392 -14.91 9.81 -16.41
N ARG A 393 -14.78 9.24 -15.21
CA ARG A 393 -15.90 8.94 -14.29
C ARG A 393 -15.77 9.67 -12.96
N ASP A 394 -14.54 9.78 -12.47
CA ASP A 394 -14.27 10.20 -11.09
C ASP A 394 -13.98 11.70 -10.98
N LYS A 395 -13.54 12.36 -12.06
CA LYS A 395 -13.36 13.83 -12.07
C LYS A 395 -14.71 14.52 -12.32
N PRO A 396 -14.88 15.79 -11.91
CA PRO A 396 -16.06 16.57 -12.26
C PRO A 396 -16.32 16.50 -13.77
N ARG A 397 -17.51 16.05 -14.16
CA ARG A 397 -17.89 15.90 -15.57
C ARG A 397 -18.73 17.10 -16.00
N LEU A 398 -18.20 17.90 -16.92
CA LEU A 398 -18.89 18.99 -17.58
C LEU A 398 -19.60 18.48 -18.82
N PHE A 399 -20.85 18.89 -18.99
CA PHE A 399 -21.70 18.60 -20.14
C PHE A 399 -22.02 19.88 -20.89
N ILE A 400 -21.80 19.86 -22.20
CA ILE A 400 -22.17 20.93 -23.12
C ILE A 400 -23.58 20.68 -23.62
N ASP A 401 -23.90 19.45 -24.04
CA ASP A 401 -25.22 19.05 -24.48
C ASP A 401 -26.22 18.91 -23.31
N GLU A 402 -27.39 19.53 -23.46
CA GLU A 402 -28.44 19.52 -22.44
C GLU A 402 -29.05 18.12 -22.26
N ASN A 403 -29.25 17.40 -23.37
CA ASN A 403 -29.90 16.09 -23.32
C ASN A 403 -28.98 15.04 -22.68
N ASP A 404 -27.67 15.14 -22.89
CA ASP A 404 -26.70 14.28 -22.21
C ASP A 404 -26.60 14.62 -20.71
N PHE A 405 -26.58 15.91 -20.35
CA PHE A 405 -26.64 16.34 -18.95
C PHE A 405 -27.85 15.77 -18.21
N GLN A 406 -29.07 15.88 -18.79
CA GLN A 406 -30.30 15.43 -18.15
C GLN A 406 -30.40 13.91 -17.97
N GLN A 407 -29.63 13.12 -18.74
CA GLN A 407 -29.60 11.65 -18.62
C GLN A 407 -28.74 11.15 -17.45
N GLU A 408 -27.90 12.00 -16.87
CA GLU A 408 -27.00 11.59 -15.79
C GLU A 408 -27.68 11.63 -14.43
N GLU A 409 -27.28 10.74 -13.53
CA GLU A 409 -27.83 10.73 -12.16
C GLU A 409 -26.95 11.53 -11.19
N LYS A 410 -25.64 11.58 -11.41
CA LYS A 410 -24.69 12.17 -10.47
C LYS A 410 -23.39 12.59 -11.13
N ASN A 411 -22.62 13.44 -10.45
CA ASN A 411 -21.33 13.95 -10.94
C ASN A 411 -21.45 14.48 -12.37
N ALA A 412 -22.48 15.29 -12.61
CA ALA A 412 -22.73 15.95 -13.88
C ALA A 412 -22.92 17.43 -13.63
N PHE A 413 -22.17 18.24 -14.34
CA PHE A 413 -22.14 19.68 -14.21
C PHE A 413 -22.42 20.31 -15.57
N LYS A 414 -23.14 21.42 -15.60
CA LYS A 414 -23.38 22.20 -16.81
C LYS A 414 -23.30 23.67 -16.46
N ILE A 415 -22.49 24.43 -17.19
CA ILE A 415 -22.38 25.88 -17.00
C ILE A 415 -23.32 26.55 -17.98
N ASP A 416 -24.09 27.52 -17.49
CA ASP A 416 -25.02 28.35 -18.27
C ASP A 416 -24.73 29.83 -18.02
N ASP A 417 -25.47 30.72 -18.68
CA ASP A 417 -25.33 32.17 -18.50
C ASP A 417 -25.63 32.56 -17.04
N GLY A 418 -24.60 32.99 -16.32
CA GLY A 418 -24.69 33.44 -14.93
C GLY A 418 -24.55 32.36 -13.84
N GLY A 419 -24.19 31.10 -14.16
CA GLY A 419 -23.97 30.09 -13.12
C GLY A 419 -23.66 28.66 -13.57
N ILE A 420 -23.85 27.72 -12.65
CA ILE A 420 -23.65 26.28 -12.86
C ILE A 420 -24.84 25.48 -12.34
N ARG A 421 -25.26 24.49 -13.13
CA ARG A 421 -26.17 23.42 -12.74
C ARG A 421 -25.39 22.15 -12.45
N ALA A 422 -25.89 21.36 -11.50
CA ALA A 422 -25.33 20.05 -11.20
C ALA A 422 -26.44 19.02 -10.98
N ARG A 423 -26.11 17.75 -11.16
CA ARG A 423 -27.01 16.63 -10.82
C ARG A 423 -26.42 15.78 -9.72
N TYR A 424 -27.23 15.54 -8.69
CA TYR A 424 -26.92 14.70 -7.53
C TYR A 424 -28.13 13.79 -7.28
N ASP A 425 -27.90 12.47 -7.32
CA ASP A 425 -28.93 11.43 -7.15
C ASP A 425 -30.21 11.66 -7.98
N GLY A 426 -30.04 12.16 -9.21
CA GLY A 426 -31.11 12.43 -10.17
C GLY A 426 -31.81 13.79 -10.01
N ALA A 427 -31.52 14.53 -8.94
CA ALA A 427 -32.03 15.88 -8.73
C ALA A 427 -31.10 16.93 -9.36
N GLU A 428 -31.68 17.92 -10.03
CA GLU A 428 -30.94 19.09 -10.54
C GLU A 428 -30.90 20.17 -9.47
N VAL A 429 -29.71 20.72 -9.25
CA VAL A 429 -29.45 21.86 -8.35
C VAL A 429 -28.73 22.97 -9.10
N ARG A 430 -28.83 24.21 -8.63
CA ARG A 430 -28.28 25.39 -9.30
C ARG A 430 -27.47 26.24 -8.34
N LEU A 431 -26.39 26.81 -8.84
CA LEU A 431 -25.60 27.85 -8.18
C LEU A 431 -25.40 29.00 -9.16
N MET A 432 -25.95 30.17 -8.84
CA MET A 432 -25.96 31.34 -9.72
C MET A 432 -25.20 32.50 -9.09
N HIS A 433 -24.54 33.31 -9.90
CA HIS A 433 -23.97 34.58 -9.45
C HIS A 433 -25.08 35.54 -9.02
N ALA A 434 -24.89 36.22 -7.89
CA ALA A 434 -25.85 37.18 -7.35
C ALA A 434 -25.12 38.35 -6.68
N GLY A 435 -24.94 39.45 -7.41
CA GLY A 435 -24.18 40.61 -6.92
C GLY A 435 -22.72 40.25 -6.67
N GLU A 436 -22.23 40.45 -5.44
CA GLU A 436 -20.88 40.03 -5.02
C GLU A 436 -20.83 38.59 -4.47
N GLY A 437 -21.97 37.89 -4.43
CA GLY A 437 -22.11 36.55 -3.87
C GLY A 437 -22.67 35.54 -4.87
N MET A 438 -23.19 34.43 -4.34
CA MET A 438 -23.83 33.37 -5.11
C MET A 438 -25.12 32.90 -4.42
N VAL A 439 -26.08 32.42 -5.21
CA VAL A 439 -27.33 31.83 -4.69
C VAL A 439 -27.42 30.38 -5.14
N TYR A 440 -27.49 29.48 -4.17
CA TYR A 440 -27.82 28.09 -4.35
C TYR A 440 -29.33 27.90 -4.33
N GLU A 441 -29.85 27.06 -5.20
CA GLU A 441 -31.26 26.67 -5.23
C GLU A 441 -31.41 25.20 -5.66
N ASP A 442 -32.22 24.46 -4.91
CA ASP A 442 -32.74 23.15 -5.28
C ASP A 442 -34.28 23.13 -5.09
N GLU A 443 -34.90 21.94 -5.09
CA GLU A 443 -36.36 21.83 -4.91
C GLU A 443 -36.85 22.14 -3.48
N TRP A 444 -35.96 22.14 -2.49
CA TRP A 444 -36.24 22.22 -1.06
C TRP A 444 -35.85 23.56 -0.46
N VAL A 445 -34.70 24.12 -0.85
CA VAL A 445 -34.11 25.30 -0.22
C VAL A 445 -33.52 26.28 -1.23
N ARG A 446 -33.46 27.55 -0.83
CA ARG A 446 -32.65 28.59 -1.46
C ARG A 446 -31.69 29.15 -0.43
N VAL A 447 -30.40 29.23 -0.75
CA VAL A 447 -29.36 29.70 0.18
C VAL A 447 -28.49 30.73 -0.51
N SER A 448 -28.37 31.91 0.09
CA SER A 448 -27.50 33.00 -0.38
C SER A 448 -26.16 32.90 0.32
N PHE A 449 -25.09 33.02 -0.46
CA PHE A 449 -23.71 32.96 -0.01
C PHE A 449 -22.94 34.22 -0.41
N SER A 450 -22.03 34.65 0.44
CA SER A 450 -20.96 35.58 0.07
C SER A 450 -19.97 34.95 -0.92
N ASN A 451 -19.04 35.74 -1.46
CA ASN A 451 -17.99 35.21 -2.33
C ASN A 451 -17.05 34.19 -1.62
N ASP A 452 -16.89 34.26 -0.31
CA ASP A 452 -16.13 33.27 0.47
C ASP A 452 -16.99 32.10 0.97
N LEU A 453 -18.18 31.89 0.37
CA LEU A 453 -19.10 30.80 0.68
C LEU A 453 -19.62 30.81 2.13
N LYS A 454 -19.72 31.99 2.75
CA LYS A 454 -20.43 32.15 4.03
C LYS A 454 -21.91 32.34 3.76
N VAL A 455 -22.74 31.67 4.55
CA VAL A 455 -24.20 31.79 4.45
C VAL A 455 -24.64 33.19 4.88
N GLU A 456 -25.37 33.87 4.01
CA GLU A 456 -25.96 35.20 4.26
C GLU A 456 -27.49 35.14 4.44
N GLY A 457 -28.15 34.12 3.88
CA GLY A 457 -29.59 33.92 4.01
C GLY A 457 -30.01 32.52 3.58
N MET A 458 -31.12 32.03 4.14
CA MET A 458 -31.70 30.72 3.84
C MET A 458 -33.22 30.81 3.80
N ASP A 459 -33.82 30.31 2.74
CA ASP A 459 -35.27 30.22 2.55
C ASP A 459 -35.68 28.76 2.34
N LEU A 460 -36.72 28.33 3.06
CA LEU A 460 -37.36 27.03 2.84
C LEU A 460 -38.35 27.15 1.68
N LEU A 461 -38.17 26.33 0.64
CA LEU A 461 -39.10 26.23 -0.49
C LEU A 461 -40.11 25.10 -0.29
N ARG A 462 -39.66 23.96 0.25
CA ARG A 462 -40.48 22.78 0.57
C ARG A 462 -39.92 22.04 1.78
N GLU A 463 -40.81 21.46 2.59
CA GLU A 463 -40.42 20.64 3.75
C GLU A 463 -39.80 19.31 3.30
N PHE A 464 -38.67 18.93 3.90
CA PHE A 464 -37.99 17.66 3.65
C PHE A 464 -37.68 16.90 4.95
N ASP A 465 -37.57 15.58 4.83
CA ASP A 465 -37.17 14.72 5.94
C ASP A 465 -35.65 14.50 5.95
N GLY A 466 -35.06 14.48 7.14
CA GLY A 466 -33.66 14.14 7.36
C GLY A 466 -32.71 15.35 7.42
N GLU A 467 -31.46 15.09 7.04
CA GLU A 467 -30.36 16.06 7.04
C GLU A 467 -29.85 16.26 5.61
N MET A 468 -29.56 17.52 5.27
CA MET A 468 -29.06 17.93 3.96
C MET A 468 -27.70 18.59 4.12
N SER A 469 -26.68 17.98 3.55
CA SER A 469 -25.36 18.60 3.40
C SER A 469 -25.39 19.66 2.30
N LEU A 470 -24.75 20.80 2.53
CA LEU A 470 -24.45 21.78 1.48
C LEU A 470 -23.02 21.67 0.95
N LEU A 471 -22.27 20.60 1.27
CA LEU A 471 -20.86 20.46 0.91
C LEU A 471 -20.64 20.54 -0.62
N HIS A 472 -21.59 20.05 -1.42
CA HIS A 472 -21.56 20.10 -2.89
C HIS A 472 -21.56 21.53 -3.44
N VAL A 473 -22.05 22.53 -2.69
CA VAL A 473 -21.98 23.94 -3.10
C VAL A 473 -20.52 24.38 -3.28
N ALA A 474 -19.61 23.92 -2.42
CA ALA A 474 -18.18 24.20 -2.59
C ALA A 474 -17.60 23.52 -3.83
N GLU A 475 -18.07 22.31 -4.19
CA GLU A 475 -17.68 21.63 -5.42
C GLU A 475 -18.13 22.39 -6.66
N MET A 476 -19.41 22.80 -6.70
CA MET A 476 -20.00 23.60 -7.78
C MET A 476 -19.25 24.92 -7.95
N ALA A 477 -19.01 25.64 -6.85
CA ALA A 477 -18.24 26.88 -6.85
C ALA A 477 -16.80 26.67 -7.34
N THR A 478 -16.18 25.54 -6.97
CA THR A 478 -14.83 25.17 -7.43
C THR A 478 -14.78 24.98 -8.93
N VAL A 479 -15.75 24.27 -9.51
CA VAL A 479 -15.84 24.05 -10.96
C VAL A 479 -16.15 25.36 -11.69
N LEU A 480 -17.18 26.10 -11.26
CA LEU A 480 -17.61 27.34 -11.92
C LEU A 480 -16.48 28.38 -11.98
N ARG A 481 -15.91 28.74 -10.82
CA ARG A 481 -14.82 29.73 -10.72
C ARG A 481 -13.59 29.29 -11.50
N GLY A 482 -13.30 27.98 -11.48
CA GLY A 482 -12.17 27.41 -12.19
C GLY A 482 -12.31 27.49 -13.70
N VAL A 483 -13.49 27.13 -14.22
CA VAL A 483 -13.80 27.19 -15.65
C VAL A 483 -13.84 28.64 -16.13
N GLU A 484 -14.57 29.51 -15.45
CA GLU A 484 -14.64 30.94 -15.80
C GLU A 484 -13.25 31.60 -15.79
N GLY A 485 -12.43 31.28 -14.79
CA GLY A 485 -11.12 31.91 -14.62
C GLY A 485 -10.02 31.38 -15.55
N SER A 486 -10.15 30.18 -16.12
CA SER A 486 -9.04 29.56 -16.86
C SER A 486 -9.41 28.72 -18.09
N LEU A 487 -10.70 28.42 -18.30
CA LEU A 487 -11.23 27.73 -19.47
C LEU A 487 -12.47 28.47 -20.03
N PRO A 488 -12.39 29.79 -20.33
CA PRO A 488 -13.56 30.61 -20.68
C PRO A 488 -14.31 30.10 -21.91
N PHE A 489 -13.63 29.42 -22.84
CA PHE A 489 -14.25 28.78 -24.01
C PHE A 489 -15.26 27.66 -23.68
N LEU A 490 -15.34 27.22 -22.43
CA LEU A 490 -16.35 26.27 -21.92
C LEU A 490 -17.52 26.97 -21.20
N SER A 491 -17.48 28.30 -21.06
CA SER A 491 -18.57 29.09 -20.50
C SER A 491 -19.40 29.71 -21.63
N PRO A 492 -20.73 29.55 -21.66
CA PRO A 492 -21.56 30.20 -22.65
C PRO A 492 -21.65 31.70 -22.35
N GLY A 493 -20.88 32.53 -23.06
CA GLY A 493 -20.86 33.99 -22.82
C GLY A 493 -19.68 34.78 -23.40
N GLU A 494 -18.63 34.13 -23.92
CA GLU A 494 -17.53 34.78 -24.66
C GLU A 494 -17.32 34.20 -26.07
#